data_AF-A0A8H7W0H1-F1
#
_entry.id   AF-A0A8H7W0H1-F1
#
_cell.length_a   1.000
_cell.length_b   1.000
_cell.length_c   1.000
_cell.angle_alpha   90.00
_cell.angle_beta   90.00
_cell.angle_gamma   90.00
#
_symmetry.space_group_name_H-M   'P 1'
#
loop_
_entity.id
_entity.type
_entity.pdbx_description
1 polymer ?
#
loop_
_entity_poly.entity_id
_entity_poly.type
_entity_poly.pdbx_seq_one_letter_code
_entity_poly.pdbx_strand_id
1 'polypeptide(L)'
;ALGDLDDRVRWIATQLDLTAILWNLDTFDWAANVQAGVTEQTVDDHYQEYIKMGTNGTFANSGNIVLSHEINAMTMNFFMKHYPAIKKAYTHVMDVATCMNITQPYAENAVVFPTFDQAVGTSSNSSSSGTIPGAAKASTTGSSAASGSVTFNGPLFIAALFGLLALV
;
A
#
# COMPACT_ATOMS: atom_id res chain seq x y z
N ALA A 1 -2.93 -18.93 -2.31
CA ALA A 1 -1.53 -19.31 -2.04
C ALA A 1 -1.09 -18.66 -0.72
N LEU A 2 -0.05 -19.18 -0.05
CA LEU A 2 0.51 -18.55 1.18
C LEU A 2 1.69 -17.61 0.85
N GLY A 3 1.78 -17.14 -0.39
CA GLY A 3 3.03 -16.62 -0.94
C GLY A 3 4.16 -17.66 -0.83
N ASP A 4 5.38 -17.19 -0.58
CA ASP A 4 6.56 -18.02 -0.34
C ASP A 4 6.71 -18.45 1.13
N LEU A 5 5.64 -18.35 1.93
CA LEU A 5 5.67 -18.67 3.36
C LEU A 5 5.50 -20.18 3.61
N ASP A 6 6.62 -20.87 3.81
CA ASP A 6 6.66 -22.22 4.37
C ASP A 6 6.92 -22.20 5.90
N ASP A 7 6.86 -23.38 6.55
CA ASP A 7 7.07 -23.49 8.00
C ASP A 7 8.46 -23.04 8.45
N ARG A 8 9.48 -23.24 7.60
CA ARG A 8 10.85 -22.82 7.88
C ARG A 8 10.98 -21.30 7.78
N VAL A 9 10.43 -20.67 6.74
CA VAL A 9 10.42 -19.21 6.58
C VAL A 9 9.66 -18.56 7.73
N ARG A 10 8.50 -19.12 8.10
CA ARG A 10 7.73 -18.64 9.25
C ARG A 10 8.53 -18.77 10.55
N TRP A 11 9.20 -19.89 10.77
CA TRP A 11 10.03 -20.08 11.95
C TRP A 11 11.16 -19.04 12.01
N ILE A 12 11.90 -18.83 10.93
CA ILE A 12 12.96 -17.80 10.88
C ILE A 12 12.39 -16.40 11.17
N ALA A 13 11.27 -16.03 10.55
CA ALA A 13 10.63 -14.73 10.77
C ALA A 13 10.30 -14.50 12.27
N THR A 14 9.78 -15.52 12.95
CA THR A 14 9.49 -15.43 14.40
C THR A 14 10.76 -15.26 15.25
N GLN A 15 11.90 -15.79 14.82
CA GLN A 15 13.17 -15.58 15.55
C GLN A 15 13.73 -14.16 15.38
N LEU A 16 13.25 -13.43 14.37
CA LEU A 16 13.61 -12.04 14.10
C LEU A 16 12.56 -11.04 14.60
N ASP A 17 11.59 -11.49 15.41
CA ASP A 17 10.45 -10.69 15.87
C ASP A 17 9.60 -10.11 14.72
N LEU A 18 9.54 -10.82 13.59
CA LEU A 18 8.74 -10.44 12.43
C LEU A 18 7.40 -11.17 12.42
N THR A 19 6.33 -10.43 12.11
CA THR A 19 4.98 -10.98 11.92
C THR A 19 4.70 -11.15 10.42
N ALA A 20 4.36 -12.37 10.00
CA ALA A 20 3.96 -12.63 8.62
C ALA A 20 2.50 -12.23 8.39
N ILE A 21 2.26 -11.31 7.45
CA ILE A 21 0.93 -10.89 7.02
C ILE A 21 0.59 -11.54 5.69
N LEU A 22 -0.57 -12.18 5.62
CA LEU A 22 -1.10 -12.78 4.40
C LEU A 22 -2.43 -12.13 4.01
N TRP A 23 -2.78 -12.30 2.73
CA TRP A 23 -4.06 -11.90 2.18
C TRP A 23 -5.05 -13.06 2.22
N ASN A 24 -6.34 -12.72 2.25
CA ASN A 24 -7.43 -13.69 2.08
C ASN A 24 -8.19 -13.49 0.76
N LEU A 25 -7.90 -12.42 0.01
CA LEU A 25 -8.45 -12.13 -1.32
C LEU A 25 -7.32 -11.75 -2.27
N ASP A 26 -7.39 -12.19 -3.53
CA ASP A 26 -6.33 -12.00 -4.54
C ASP A 26 -6.94 -11.44 -5.83
N THR A 27 -6.54 -10.24 -6.22
CA THR A 27 -7.09 -9.59 -7.42
C THR A 27 -6.69 -10.28 -8.72
N PHE A 28 -5.66 -11.13 -8.70
CA PHE A 28 -5.04 -11.73 -9.89
C PHE A 28 -4.56 -10.72 -10.93
N ASP A 29 -4.22 -9.51 -10.48
CA ASP A 29 -3.76 -8.42 -11.35
C ASP A 29 -2.47 -8.74 -12.10
N TRP A 30 -1.58 -9.54 -11.52
CA TRP A 30 -0.37 -10.06 -12.16
C TRP A 30 -0.64 -10.93 -13.39
N ALA A 31 -1.80 -11.59 -13.44
CA ALA A 31 -2.16 -12.54 -14.49
C ALA A 31 -2.90 -11.89 -15.66
N ALA A 32 -3.35 -10.65 -15.51
CA ALA A 32 -4.10 -9.92 -16.52
C ALA A 32 -3.34 -9.85 -17.85
N ASN A 33 -3.94 -10.41 -18.90
CA ASN A 33 -3.40 -10.50 -20.26
C ASN A 33 -2.08 -11.30 -20.39
N VAL A 34 -1.62 -11.95 -19.32
CA VAL A 34 -0.43 -12.81 -19.31
C VAL A 34 -0.83 -14.28 -19.22
N GLN A 35 -1.86 -14.59 -18.43
CA GLN A 35 -2.42 -15.92 -18.32
C GLN A 35 -3.68 -16.06 -19.19
N ALA A 36 -3.78 -17.18 -19.91
CA ALA A 36 -4.95 -17.46 -20.73
C ALA A 36 -6.25 -17.40 -19.90
N GLY A 37 -7.21 -16.60 -20.37
CA GLY A 37 -8.51 -16.43 -19.71
C GLY A 37 -8.55 -15.38 -18.60
N VAL A 38 -7.42 -14.76 -18.23
CA VAL A 38 -7.39 -13.65 -17.27
C VAL A 38 -7.20 -12.34 -18.04
N THR A 39 -8.17 -11.45 -17.93
CA THR A 39 -8.16 -10.14 -18.60
C THR A 39 -8.17 -9.01 -17.57
N GLU A 40 -7.96 -7.77 -18.00
CA GLU A 40 -8.18 -6.62 -17.12
C GLU A 40 -9.61 -6.58 -16.57
N GLN A 41 -10.61 -7.01 -17.36
CA GLN A 41 -11.99 -7.09 -16.87
C GLN A 41 -12.12 -8.10 -15.74
N THR A 42 -11.39 -9.22 -15.77
CA THR A 42 -11.36 -10.21 -14.68
C THR A 42 -10.91 -9.56 -13.37
N VAL A 43 -9.89 -8.69 -13.43
CA VAL A 43 -9.39 -7.95 -12.26
C VAL A 43 -10.44 -6.93 -11.77
N ASP A 44 -11.06 -6.18 -12.68
CA ASP A 44 -12.14 -5.23 -12.36
C ASP A 44 -13.33 -5.94 -11.69
N ASP A 45 -13.70 -7.12 -12.18
CA ASP A 45 -14.77 -7.97 -11.63
C ASP A 45 -14.43 -8.44 -10.21
N HIS A 46 -13.18 -8.83 -9.94
CA HIS A 46 -12.74 -9.17 -8.57
C HIS A 46 -12.87 -7.98 -7.62
N TYR A 47 -12.49 -6.77 -8.03
CA TYR A 47 -12.72 -5.57 -7.21
C TYR A 47 -14.21 -5.38 -6.88
N GLN A 48 -15.09 -5.52 -7.88
CA GLN A 48 -16.54 -5.39 -7.69
C GLN A 48 -17.09 -6.47 -6.76
N GLU A 49 -16.64 -7.71 -6.90
CA GLU A 49 -16.99 -8.82 -6.01
C GLU A 49 -16.58 -8.52 -4.57
N TYR A 50 -15.34 -8.06 -4.36
CA TYR A 50 -14.84 -7.75 -3.01
C TYR A 50 -15.58 -6.57 -2.40
N ILE A 51 -15.95 -5.54 -3.18
CA ILE A 51 -16.82 -4.46 -2.70
C ILE A 51 -18.17 -5.02 -2.25
N LYS A 52 -18.78 -5.92 -3.04
CA LYS A 52 -20.05 -6.57 -2.68
C LYS A 52 -19.93 -7.37 -1.37
N MET A 53 -18.82 -8.08 -1.16
CA MET A 53 -18.55 -8.84 0.08
C MET A 53 -18.55 -7.96 1.35
N GLY A 54 -18.18 -6.69 1.23
CA GLY A 54 -18.22 -5.75 2.36
C GLY A 54 -19.63 -5.46 2.87
N THR A 55 -20.66 -5.63 2.02
CA THR A 55 -22.05 -5.27 2.34
C THR A 55 -23.00 -6.46 2.43
N ASN A 56 -22.61 -7.65 1.96
CA ASN A 56 -23.49 -8.81 1.87
C ASN A 56 -23.41 -9.75 3.09
N GLY A 57 -22.60 -9.42 4.10
CA GLY A 57 -22.39 -10.23 5.30
C GLY A 57 -21.24 -11.24 5.24
N THR A 58 -20.51 -11.36 4.12
CA THR A 58 -19.31 -12.22 4.02
C THR A 58 -18.30 -11.89 5.13
N PHE A 59 -18.13 -10.60 5.42
CA PHE A 59 -17.21 -10.08 6.44
C PHE A 59 -17.95 -9.58 7.69
N ALA A 60 -19.06 -10.22 8.07
CA ALA A 60 -19.84 -9.80 9.25
C ALA A 60 -19.08 -9.95 10.58
N ASN A 61 -18.19 -10.94 10.69
CA ASN A 61 -17.42 -11.25 11.90
C ASN A 61 -15.90 -11.26 11.69
N SER A 62 -15.43 -10.75 10.54
CA SER A 62 -14.01 -10.74 10.17
C SER A 62 -13.74 -9.61 9.18
N GLY A 63 -12.46 -9.29 8.92
CA GLY A 63 -12.06 -8.37 7.86
C GLY A 63 -11.52 -9.08 6.63
N ASN A 64 -10.98 -8.29 5.71
CA ASN A 64 -10.21 -8.77 4.57
C ASN A 64 -8.89 -8.01 4.39
N ILE A 65 -7.94 -8.71 3.77
CA ILE A 65 -6.68 -8.18 3.25
C ILE A 65 -6.64 -8.61 1.79
N VAL A 66 -6.63 -7.63 0.89
CA VAL A 66 -6.66 -7.84 -0.56
C VAL A 66 -5.24 -7.71 -1.12
N LEU A 67 -4.76 -8.72 -1.84
CA LEU A 67 -3.52 -8.63 -2.58
C LEU A 67 -3.71 -7.91 -3.91
N SER A 68 -2.90 -6.87 -4.12
CA SER A 68 -2.71 -6.19 -5.40
C SER A 68 -1.25 -5.70 -5.49
N HIS A 69 -0.80 -5.39 -6.71
CA HIS A 69 0.56 -4.95 -6.99
C HIS A 69 0.59 -3.55 -7.61
N GLU A 70 1.13 -2.56 -6.89
CA GLU A 70 1.24 -1.16 -7.37
C GLU A 70 2.27 -0.92 -8.49
N ILE A 71 2.80 -2.00 -9.08
CA ILE A 71 3.92 -1.98 -10.03
C ILE A 71 3.47 -1.55 -11.44
N ASN A 72 2.16 -1.63 -11.74
CA ASN A 72 1.61 -1.30 -13.05
C ASN A 72 0.45 -0.30 -12.99
N ALA A 73 0.23 0.41 -14.10
CA ALA A 73 -0.79 1.45 -14.19
C ALA A 73 -2.22 0.91 -14.12
N MET A 74 -2.49 -0.32 -14.60
CA MET A 74 -3.82 -0.92 -14.56
C MET A 74 -4.28 -1.14 -13.11
N THR A 75 -3.45 -1.77 -12.29
CA THR A 75 -3.76 -2.03 -10.87
C THR A 75 -4.01 -0.72 -10.13
N MET A 76 -3.13 0.27 -10.31
CA MET A 76 -3.28 1.57 -9.63
C MET A 76 -4.54 2.32 -10.08
N ASN A 77 -4.85 2.30 -11.38
CA ASN A 77 -6.07 2.92 -11.90
C ASN A 77 -7.33 2.24 -11.38
N PHE A 78 -7.35 0.91 -11.28
CA PHE A 78 -8.47 0.18 -10.70
C PHE A 78 -8.64 0.45 -9.21
N PHE A 79 -7.55 0.47 -8.43
CA PHE A 79 -7.64 0.86 -7.03
C PHE A 79 -8.25 2.26 -6.89
N MET A 80 -7.74 3.25 -7.64
CA MET A 80 -8.25 4.62 -7.58
C MET A 80 -9.73 4.73 -8.03
N LYS A 81 -10.13 3.98 -9.07
CA LYS A 81 -11.51 3.89 -9.55
C LYS A 81 -12.45 3.34 -8.47
N HIS A 82 -12.03 2.28 -7.78
CA HIS A 82 -12.87 1.53 -6.83
C HIS A 82 -12.79 2.03 -5.40
N TYR A 83 -11.74 2.77 -5.03
CA TYR A 83 -11.50 3.23 -3.66
C TYR A 83 -12.72 3.94 -3.01
N PRO A 84 -13.47 4.82 -3.70
CA PRO A 84 -14.69 5.40 -3.13
C PRO A 84 -15.75 4.35 -2.74
N ALA A 85 -15.92 3.31 -3.57
CA ALA A 85 -16.88 2.23 -3.30
C ALA A 85 -16.38 1.29 -2.19
N ILE A 86 -15.08 1.00 -2.15
CA ILE A 86 -14.45 0.24 -1.06
C ILE A 86 -14.70 0.94 0.28
N LYS A 87 -14.42 2.24 0.39
CA LYS A 87 -14.69 3.01 1.62
C LYS A 87 -16.15 3.06 2.03
N LYS A 88 -17.09 2.89 1.10
CA LYS A 88 -18.52 2.84 1.41
C LYS A 88 -18.95 1.43 1.86
N ALA A 89 -18.32 0.39 1.33
CA ALA A 89 -18.68 -0.99 1.61
C ALA A 89 -18.12 -1.51 2.93
N TYR A 90 -17.00 -0.98 3.42
CA TYR A 90 -16.33 -1.43 4.62
C TYR A 90 -16.31 -0.35 5.70
N THR A 91 -16.60 -0.73 6.95
CA THR A 91 -16.66 0.21 8.09
C THR A 91 -15.34 0.93 8.31
N HIS A 92 -14.23 0.20 8.16
CA HIS A 92 -12.89 0.73 8.34
C HIS A 92 -11.97 0.24 7.22
N VAL A 93 -11.32 1.18 6.54
CA VAL A 93 -10.28 0.93 5.55
C VAL A 93 -9.00 1.57 6.10
N MET A 94 -8.08 0.74 6.57
CA MET A 94 -6.85 1.15 7.26
C MET A 94 -5.74 0.13 7.02
N ASP A 95 -4.53 0.46 7.43
CA ASP A 95 -3.40 -0.46 7.40
C ASP A 95 -3.54 -1.57 8.46
N VAL A 96 -2.81 -2.67 8.25
CA VAL A 96 -2.88 -3.87 9.10
C VAL A 96 -2.33 -3.61 10.51
N ALA A 97 -1.29 -2.77 10.65
CA ALA A 97 -0.68 -2.51 11.95
C ALA A 97 -1.66 -1.76 12.87
N THR A 98 -2.31 -0.71 12.37
CA THR A 98 -3.37 0.01 13.08
C THR A 98 -4.53 -0.93 13.44
N CYS A 99 -4.95 -1.79 12.51
CA CYS A 99 -6.01 -2.78 12.76
C CYS A 99 -5.66 -3.76 13.89
N MET A 100 -4.39 -4.17 13.97
CA MET A 100 -3.87 -5.05 15.01
C MET A 100 -3.43 -4.31 16.29
N ASN A 101 -3.64 -3.00 16.35
CA ASN A 101 -3.20 -2.14 17.46
C ASN A 101 -1.67 -2.17 17.71
N ILE A 102 -0.89 -2.32 16.64
CA ILE A 102 0.57 -2.29 16.64
C ILE A 102 1.01 -0.87 16.29
N THR A 103 1.48 -0.11 17.30
CA THR A 103 1.87 1.30 17.13
C THR A 103 3.30 1.51 16.63
N GLN A 104 4.16 0.48 16.76
CA GLN A 104 5.56 0.49 16.30
C GLN A 104 5.81 -0.75 15.44
N PRO A 105 5.34 -0.79 14.18
CA PRO A 105 5.49 -1.96 13.33
C PRO A 105 6.92 -2.14 12.76
N TYR A 106 7.80 -1.14 12.93
CA TYR A 106 9.17 -1.15 12.45
C TYR A 106 10.15 -1.21 13.62
N ALA A 107 11.36 -1.71 13.36
CA ALA A 107 12.44 -1.73 14.36
C ALA A 107 12.92 -0.31 14.71
N GLU A 108 12.80 0.62 13.76
CA GLU A 108 13.12 2.03 13.93
C GLU A 108 11.95 2.80 14.54
N ASN A 109 12.24 3.64 15.55
CA ASN A 109 11.23 4.45 16.24
C ASN A 109 10.79 5.72 15.49
N ALA A 110 11.06 5.82 14.18
CA ALA A 110 10.82 7.02 13.40
C ALA A 110 9.35 7.17 12.94
N VAL A 111 8.60 6.06 12.89
CA VAL A 111 7.23 6.03 12.38
C VAL A 111 6.32 5.38 13.41
N VAL A 112 5.37 6.16 13.94
CA VAL A 112 4.39 5.69 14.92
C VAL A 112 3.02 5.64 14.29
N PHE A 113 2.37 4.49 14.42
CA PHE A 113 1.02 4.26 13.94
C PHE A 113 0.02 4.58 15.05
N PRO A 114 -1.18 5.10 14.72
CA PRO A 114 -2.23 5.29 15.72
C PRO A 114 -2.71 3.94 16.26
N THR A 115 -3.24 3.95 17.48
CA THR A 115 -4.08 2.85 17.96
C THR A 115 -5.36 2.76 17.12
N PHE A 116 -6.01 1.60 17.14
CA PHE A 116 -7.29 1.42 16.43
C PHE A 116 -8.32 2.49 16.86
N ASP A 117 -8.47 2.72 18.17
CA ASP A 117 -9.41 3.70 18.71
C ASP A 117 -9.11 5.15 18.29
N GLN A 118 -7.83 5.49 18.14
CA GLN A 118 -7.43 6.80 17.60
C GLN A 118 -7.79 6.91 16.12
N ALA A 119 -7.60 5.84 15.35
CA ALA A 119 -7.88 5.83 13.91
C ALA A 119 -9.38 5.90 13.60
N VAL A 120 -10.23 5.28 14.41
CA VAL A 120 -11.70 5.28 14.22
C VAL A 120 -12.41 6.44 14.90
N GLY A 121 -11.66 7.32 15.59
CA GLY A 121 -12.19 8.52 16.23
C GLY A 121 -12.99 8.26 17.52
N THR A 122 -12.79 7.11 18.17
CA THR A 122 -13.39 6.78 19.48
C THR A 122 -12.56 7.34 20.65
N SER A 123 -11.34 7.81 20.39
CA SER A 123 -10.46 8.42 21.40
C SER A 123 -10.55 9.95 21.42
N SER A 124 -11.00 10.52 22.55
CA SER A 124 -11.07 11.97 22.81
C SER A 124 -9.71 12.68 22.99
N ASN A 125 -8.58 12.01 22.75
CA ASN A 125 -7.24 12.54 22.99
C ASN A 125 -6.44 12.60 21.68
N SER A 126 -6.64 13.69 20.93
CA SER A 126 -5.86 14.04 19.76
C SER A 126 -4.46 14.50 20.17
N SER A 127 -3.47 13.65 19.93
CA SER A 127 -2.06 14.04 19.83
C SER A 127 -1.53 13.53 18.50
N SER A 128 -2.02 14.13 17.41
CA SER A 128 -1.55 13.84 16.05
C SER A 128 -0.24 14.59 15.79
N SER A 129 0.89 13.97 16.08
CA SER A 129 2.17 14.30 15.44
C SER A 129 2.47 13.21 14.41
N GLY A 130 1.72 13.22 13.31
CA GLY A 130 1.99 12.37 12.15
C GLY A 130 2.34 13.24 10.95
N THR A 131 3.63 13.50 10.74
CA THR A 131 4.11 14.08 9.48
C THR A 131 4.04 13.01 8.40
N ILE A 132 3.16 13.21 7.42
CA ILE A 132 3.15 12.45 6.16
C ILE A 132 4.31 13.00 5.30
N PRO A 133 5.38 12.24 5.00
CA PRO A 133 6.37 12.69 4.03
C PRO A 133 5.76 12.49 2.63
N GLY A 134 5.30 13.56 1.98
CA GLY A 134 4.89 13.47 0.57
C GLY A 134 3.89 14.50 0.05
N ALA A 135 3.23 15.29 0.90
CA ALA A 135 2.28 16.32 0.43
C ALA A 135 2.93 17.71 0.43
N ALA A 136 3.83 17.98 -0.52
CA ALA A 136 4.23 19.35 -0.82
C ALA A 136 3.01 20.10 -1.38
N LYS A 137 2.39 20.93 -0.53
CA LYS A 137 1.24 21.75 -0.87
C LYS A 137 1.71 22.87 -1.80
N ALA A 138 1.24 22.85 -3.05
CA ALA A 138 1.39 23.95 -3.98
C ALA A 138 0.70 25.21 -3.41
N SER A 139 1.47 26.22 -3.04
CA SER A 139 0.98 27.56 -2.73
C SER A 139 1.19 28.46 -3.93
N THR A 140 0.10 28.81 -4.60
CA THR A 140 0.04 29.84 -5.63
C THR A 140 0.04 31.23 -4.99
N THR A 141 1.07 32.02 -5.24
CA THR A 141 1.02 33.49 -5.16
C THR A 141 1.93 34.05 -6.26
N GLY A 142 1.32 34.69 -7.26
CA GLY A 142 2.03 35.39 -8.32
C GLY A 142 2.34 36.84 -7.92
N SER A 143 3.55 37.31 -8.24
CA SER A 143 3.79 38.40 -9.20
C SER A 143 5.27 38.81 -9.25
N SER A 144 5.81 38.76 -10.48
CA SER A 144 6.73 39.71 -11.14
C SER A 144 8.10 40.05 -10.51
N ALA A 145 9.20 39.54 -11.09
CA ALA A 145 10.02 40.25 -12.09
C ALA A 145 11.50 39.78 -12.12
N ALA A 146 12.03 39.73 -13.36
CA ALA A 146 13.43 39.80 -13.78
C ALA A 146 14.36 38.56 -13.73
N SER A 147 14.58 38.04 -14.93
CA SER A 147 15.90 37.82 -15.58
C SER A 147 16.91 36.84 -14.98
N GLY A 148 17.13 35.72 -15.69
CA GLY A 148 18.29 34.86 -15.47
C GLY A 148 18.21 33.54 -16.24
N SER A 149 18.40 33.58 -17.55
CA SER A 149 18.57 32.40 -18.41
C SER A 149 19.82 31.61 -18.03
N VAL A 150 19.67 30.35 -17.62
CA VAL A 150 20.76 29.36 -17.66
C VAL A 150 20.29 28.08 -18.32
N THR A 151 20.68 27.95 -19.57
CA THR A 151 20.62 26.74 -20.39
C THR A 151 21.65 25.73 -19.85
N PHE A 152 21.22 24.53 -19.48
CA PHE A 152 22.13 23.38 -19.42
C PHE A 152 21.77 22.41 -20.55
N ASN A 153 22.65 22.42 -21.54
CA ASN A 153 22.66 21.56 -22.71
C ASN A 153 23.73 20.49 -22.46
N GLY A 154 23.36 19.21 -22.28
CA GLY A 154 24.32 18.13 -22.09
C GLY A 154 23.66 16.74 -21.97
N PRO A 155 24.19 15.70 -22.65
CA PRO A 155 23.45 14.47 -22.91
C PRO A 155 23.45 13.48 -21.75
N LEU A 156 22.38 12.68 -21.69
CA LEU A 156 22.33 11.38 -21.00
C LEU A 156 23.55 10.53 -21.39
N PHE A 157 24.22 9.97 -20.38
CA PHE A 157 25.01 8.75 -20.55
C PHE A 157 24.65 7.69 -19.53
N ILE A 158 24.65 6.48 -20.07
CA ILE A 158 24.12 5.20 -19.61
C ILE A 158 24.99 4.56 -18.51
N ALA A 159 24.30 3.86 -17.59
CA ALA A 159 24.67 2.65 -16.83
C ALA A 159 26.13 2.34 -16.45
N ALA A 160 26.33 1.97 -15.18
CA ALA A 160 27.16 0.83 -14.76
C ALA A 160 26.76 0.48 -13.30
N LEU A 161 26.17 -0.68 -13.04
CA LEU A 161 26.76 -2.01 -12.85
C LEU A 161 26.97 -2.29 -11.35
N PHE A 162 26.24 -3.29 -10.88
CA PHE A 162 26.26 -3.84 -9.52
C PHE A 162 27.68 -4.27 -9.11
N GLY A 163 28.17 -3.69 -8.01
CA GLY A 163 29.37 -4.13 -7.30
C GLY A 163 29.02 -5.16 -6.24
N LEU A 164 29.14 -6.43 -6.61
CA LEU A 164 29.31 -7.56 -5.71
C LEU A 164 30.57 -7.33 -4.86
N LEU A 165 30.47 -7.31 -3.53
CA LEU A 165 31.62 -7.50 -2.64
C LEU A 165 31.34 -8.67 -1.71
N ALA A 166 32.00 -9.79 -2.00
CA ALA A 166 32.16 -10.92 -1.09
C ALA A 166 33.67 -11.13 -0.85
N LEU A 167 33.98 -11.45 0.41
CA LEU A 167 35.26 -11.88 1.01
C LEU A 167 36.34 -10.79 1.14
N VAL A 168 36.92 -10.55 2.32
CA VAL A 168 37.38 -11.49 3.37
C VAL A 168 36.76 -11.21 4.74
#